data_AF-A0A4W3JQ67-F1
#
_entry.id   AF-A0A4W3JQ67-F1
#
_cell.length_a   1.000
_cell.length_b   1.000
_cell.length_c   1.000
_cell.angle_alpha   90.00
_cell.angle_beta   90.00
_cell.angle_gamma   90.00
#
_symmetry.space_group_name_H-M   'P 1'
#
loop_
_entity.id
_entity.type
_entity.pdbx_description
1 polymer ?
#
loop_
_entity_poly.entity_id
_entity_poly.type
_entity_poly.pdbx_seq_one_letter_code
_entity_poly.pdbx_strand_id
1 'polypeptide(L)'
;MKNQKFGRIIMTASAAGIYGNFGQGNYSAAKLGLLGLSNTLAIEGLKYNIHCNTIAPTAGSRMTQTVMPQDLLDSLKPEYVAPLVLWLCHESCQENGSLFEVGAGWIGKLRWERTLGAILRQKNQPMTPEAVRDNWERICNFENATKPQSTKGNLYAEQEVSSNPTNGILPTSSSGIDPAQAIGQKITAPGMYSYTNLQPILYALGVGMTTKDPKHLMFLFEGHEKFSCLPTFGVIPAQFVIFGGGFASVPGLNLDFTRVLHGEQYLELYKPLPTSGQLKSEATIADVLDKGSGAVIIVDVYTYNGGDLICYNQFTLFVVGAGGFGGKRTSDKAKVTMNPPSRAPDAVMNDITSADQAALYRLSGDWNPLHIDPNFAALGGFKQPILHGLCSFGFAVRHVLKQYANDDVTKFQAMKARFAKPVIPGQTLQTEMWKEGNRIHIQMKVKETSDVVLAGAYVDLKNTADESTTNNEGELQSDLVFREISRRIKDVGKELVKKVNAVFQWDITKDGKTAAQWTIDLKNGSGELYKEEARNQADTVFTVSDEDFMKVALGNLNPQKLFLCLEILLIESFLFLNLRIGQILFLHC
;
A
#
# COMPACT_ATOMS: atom_id res chain seq x y z
N MET A 1 -46.85 -9.17 10.32
CA MET A 1 -45.45 -9.28 9.85
C MET A 1 -45.22 -10.40 8.86
N LYS A 2 -45.16 -11.70 9.24
CA LYS A 2 -44.84 -12.81 8.30
C LYS A 2 -45.76 -12.89 7.08
N ASN A 3 -47.08 -12.86 7.27
CA ASN A 3 -48.04 -12.87 6.15
C ASN A 3 -47.94 -11.60 5.27
N GLN A 4 -47.50 -10.48 5.84
CA GLN A 4 -47.34 -9.19 5.16
C GLN A 4 -45.95 -9.04 4.48
N LYS A 5 -45.03 -9.99 4.69
CA LYS A 5 -43.63 -9.92 4.23
C LYS A 5 -42.91 -8.61 4.58
N PHE A 6 -43.23 -8.05 5.75
CA PHE A 6 -42.57 -6.88 6.30
C PHE A 6 -42.72 -6.86 7.82
N GLY A 7 -41.63 -6.55 8.53
CA GLY A 7 -41.65 -6.34 9.97
C GLY A 7 -40.36 -5.72 10.49
N ARG A 8 -40.48 -4.94 11.57
CA ARG A 8 -39.35 -4.41 12.33
C ARG A 8 -39.67 -4.59 13.81
N ILE A 9 -38.77 -5.26 14.52
CA ILE A 9 -38.92 -5.63 15.93
C ILE A 9 -37.75 -5.01 16.70
N ILE A 10 -38.06 -4.41 17.85
CA ILE A 10 -37.06 -3.85 18.75
C ILE A 10 -37.14 -4.56 20.09
N MET A 11 -36.00 -5.07 20.54
CA MET A 11 -35.81 -5.57 21.90
C MET A 11 -35.10 -4.52 22.74
N THR A 12 -35.50 -4.36 24.00
CA THR A 12 -34.89 -3.38 24.90
C THR A 12 -34.04 -4.09 25.95
N ALA A 13 -32.73 -4.17 25.70
CA ALA A 13 -31.70 -4.58 26.64
C ALA A 13 -31.33 -3.42 27.61
N SER A 14 -30.13 -3.47 28.17
CA SER A 14 -29.57 -2.43 29.05
C SER A 14 -28.06 -2.63 29.17
N ALA A 15 -27.30 -1.57 29.44
CA ALA A 15 -25.90 -1.66 29.84
C ALA A 15 -25.69 -2.62 31.03
N ALA A 16 -26.63 -2.67 31.99
CA ALA A 16 -26.59 -3.64 33.09
C ALA A 16 -26.67 -5.10 32.60
N GLY A 17 -27.39 -5.36 31.51
CA GLY A 17 -27.40 -6.68 30.88
C GLY A 17 -26.09 -7.00 30.15
N ILE A 18 -25.49 -6.02 29.48
CA ILE A 18 -24.30 -6.20 28.63
C ILE A 18 -23.04 -6.34 29.49
N TYR A 19 -22.86 -5.46 30.47
CA TYR A 19 -21.64 -5.34 31.26
C TYR A 19 -21.79 -5.83 32.71
N GLY A 20 -23.02 -6.05 33.18
CA GLY A 20 -23.34 -6.34 34.57
C GLY A 20 -23.59 -5.07 35.40
N ASN A 21 -24.34 -5.22 36.49
CA ASN A 21 -24.48 -4.18 37.52
C ASN A 21 -24.73 -4.80 38.90
N PHE A 22 -24.19 -4.19 39.95
CA PHE A 22 -24.28 -4.71 41.32
C PHE A 22 -25.75 -4.80 41.78
N GLY A 23 -26.12 -5.92 42.41
CA GLY A 23 -27.47 -6.13 42.97
C GLY A 23 -28.59 -6.36 41.94
N GLN A 24 -28.27 -6.46 40.64
CA GLN A 24 -29.26 -6.55 39.56
C GLN A 24 -29.20 -7.86 38.75
N GLY A 25 -28.88 -8.99 39.37
CA GLY A 25 -28.70 -10.27 38.66
C GLY A 25 -29.93 -10.70 37.83
N ASN A 26 -31.13 -10.61 38.40
CA ASN A 26 -32.39 -10.91 37.71
C ASN A 26 -32.66 -9.99 36.51
N TYR A 27 -32.45 -8.69 36.70
CA TYR A 27 -32.63 -7.68 35.64
C TYR A 27 -31.60 -7.85 34.52
N SER A 28 -30.32 -8.02 34.87
CA SER A 28 -29.23 -8.18 33.92
C SER A 28 -29.41 -9.45 33.07
N ALA A 29 -29.78 -10.57 33.70
CA ALA A 29 -30.09 -11.81 33.00
C ALA A 29 -31.26 -11.66 32.01
N ALA A 30 -32.36 -11.03 32.45
CA ALA A 30 -33.50 -10.78 31.57
C ALA A 30 -33.12 -9.89 30.37
N LYS A 31 -32.35 -8.82 30.61
CA LYS A 31 -31.97 -7.86 29.57
C LYS A 31 -30.99 -8.43 28.55
N LEU A 32 -30.01 -9.23 28.98
CA LEU A 32 -29.12 -9.91 28.04
C LEU A 32 -29.81 -11.06 27.31
N GLY A 33 -30.77 -11.73 27.97
CA GLY A 33 -31.62 -12.75 27.34
C GLY A 33 -32.43 -12.20 26.15
N LEU A 34 -32.88 -10.95 26.22
CA LEU A 34 -33.56 -10.27 25.11
C LEU A 34 -32.66 -10.08 23.88
N LEU A 35 -31.36 -9.85 24.07
CA LEU A 35 -30.39 -9.81 22.96
C LEU A 35 -30.27 -11.20 22.31
N GLY A 36 -30.16 -12.26 23.11
CA GLY A 36 -30.16 -13.64 22.61
C GLY A 36 -31.42 -13.96 21.80
N LEU A 37 -32.60 -13.57 22.29
CA LEU A 37 -33.87 -13.71 21.59
C LEU A 37 -33.89 -12.93 20.27
N SER A 38 -33.42 -11.67 20.29
CA SER A 38 -33.31 -10.82 19.09
C SER A 38 -32.45 -11.44 18.00
N ASN A 39 -31.28 -11.97 18.35
CA ASN A 39 -30.36 -12.62 17.42
C ASN A 39 -31.02 -13.78 16.69
N THR A 40 -31.80 -14.61 17.39
CA THR A 40 -32.51 -15.74 16.78
C THR A 40 -33.67 -15.28 15.90
N LEU A 41 -34.50 -14.33 16.37
CA LEU A 41 -35.62 -13.80 15.59
C LEU A 41 -35.16 -13.08 14.32
N ALA A 42 -34.01 -12.40 14.37
CA ALA A 42 -33.39 -11.77 13.21
C ALA A 42 -33.08 -12.78 12.09
N ILE A 43 -32.63 -13.98 12.46
CA ILE A 43 -32.32 -15.07 11.52
C ILE A 43 -33.62 -15.71 10.99
N GLU A 44 -34.55 -16.04 11.88
CA GLU A 44 -35.83 -16.68 11.50
C GLU A 44 -36.70 -15.78 10.62
N GLY A 45 -36.66 -14.47 10.87
CA GLY A 45 -37.43 -13.44 10.19
C GLY A 45 -36.88 -12.98 8.85
N LEU A 46 -35.58 -13.16 8.59
CA LEU A 46 -34.87 -12.57 7.45
C LEU A 46 -35.54 -12.88 6.11
N LYS A 47 -35.91 -14.14 5.87
CA LYS A 47 -36.56 -14.58 4.62
C LYS A 47 -37.96 -13.98 4.38
N TYR A 48 -38.53 -13.33 5.39
CA TYR A 48 -39.82 -12.66 5.34
C TYR A 48 -39.70 -11.13 5.44
N ASN A 49 -38.48 -10.58 5.30
CA ASN A 49 -38.19 -9.15 5.51
C ASN A 49 -38.68 -8.66 6.89
N ILE A 50 -38.45 -9.51 7.90
CA ILE A 50 -38.67 -9.17 9.31
C ILE A 50 -37.30 -8.99 9.94
N HIS A 51 -36.98 -7.77 10.33
CA HIS A 51 -35.74 -7.47 11.03
C HIS A 51 -35.99 -7.35 12.53
N CYS A 52 -35.05 -7.82 13.33
CA CYS A 52 -35.09 -7.71 14.78
C CYS A 52 -33.77 -7.13 15.27
N ASN A 53 -33.82 -5.99 15.93
CA ASN A 53 -32.64 -5.33 16.50
C ASN A 53 -32.84 -5.11 18.01
N THR A 54 -31.75 -4.90 18.73
CA THR A 54 -31.73 -4.64 20.16
C THR A 54 -31.17 -3.26 20.45
N ILE A 55 -31.80 -2.53 21.36
CA ILE A 55 -31.26 -1.29 21.93
C ILE A 55 -31.00 -1.46 23.43
N ALA A 56 -29.98 -0.79 23.93
CA ALA A 56 -29.62 -0.66 25.34
C ALA A 56 -29.68 0.84 25.69
N PRO A 57 -30.86 1.36 26.06
CA PRO A 57 -31.02 2.78 26.31
C PRO A 57 -30.46 3.18 27.68
N THR A 58 -29.81 4.33 27.71
CA THR A 58 -29.47 5.08 28.93
C THR A 58 -30.39 6.29 29.00
N ALA A 59 -31.39 6.21 29.87
CA ALA A 59 -32.35 7.29 30.09
C ALA A 59 -32.56 7.53 31.59
N GLY A 60 -32.82 8.78 31.97
CA GLY A 60 -33.13 9.15 33.33
C GLY A 60 -34.45 8.51 33.74
N SER A 61 -34.42 7.63 34.74
CA SER A 61 -35.63 7.03 35.31
C SER A 61 -36.09 7.82 36.54
N ARG A 62 -37.37 7.69 36.91
CA ARG A 62 -37.90 8.25 38.17
C ARG A 62 -37.09 7.79 39.40
N MET A 63 -36.43 6.64 39.31
CA MET A 63 -35.63 6.05 40.39
C MET A 63 -34.21 6.64 40.48
N THR A 64 -33.68 7.24 39.40
CA THR A 64 -32.33 7.84 39.37
C THR A 64 -32.35 9.36 39.63
N GLN A 65 -33.54 9.97 39.68
CA GLN A 65 -33.74 11.41 39.91
C GLN A 65 -33.26 11.90 41.28
N THR A 66 -33.17 11.04 42.29
CA THR A 66 -32.79 11.42 43.65
C THR A 66 -31.29 11.39 43.91
N VAL A 67 -30.47 10.95 42.94
CA VAL A 67 -29.03 10.69 43.11
C VAL A 67 -28.16 11.40 42.06
N MET A 68 -28.71 11.71 40.89
CA MET A 68 -27.95 12.34 39.80
C MET A 68 -28.12 13.87 39.78
N PRO A 69 -27.06 14.63 39.43
CA PRO A 69 -27.15 16.07 39.14
C PRO A 69 -28.20 16.39 38.05
N GLN A 70 -28.89 17.52 38.20
CA GLN A 70 -30.04 17.89 37.35
C GLN A 70 -29.66 18.08 35.87
N ASP A 71 -28.47 18.63 35.60
CA ASP A 71 -27.88 18.80 34.27
C ASP A 71 -27.65 17.47 33.54
N LEU A 72 -27.26 16.42 34.28
CA LEU A 72 -27.12 15.07 33.72
C LEU A 72 -28.49 14.44 33.44
N LEU A 73 -29.48 14.65 34.32
CA LEU A 73 -30.86 14.19 34.11
C LEU A 73 -31.50 14.84 32.89
N ASP A 74 -31.30 16.14 32.69
CA ASP A 74 -31.80 16.90 31.54
C ASP A 74 -31.18 16.44 30.21
N SER A 75 -30.00 15.83 30.29
CA SER A 75 -29.31 15.24 29.14
C SER A 75 -29.78 13.81 28.85
N LEU A 76 -30.42 13.10 29.78
CA LEU A 76 -30.84 11.69 29.64
C LEU A 76 -32.33 11.54 29.26
N LYS A 77 -32.77 12.36 28.31
CA LYS A 77 -34.15 12.43 27.82
C LYS A 77 -34.53 11.22 26.92
N PRO A 78 -35.70 10.57 27.13
CA PRO A 78 -36.18 9.50 26.24
C PRO A 78 -36.31 9.91 24.78
N GLU A 79 -36.53 11.21 24.51
CA GLU A 79 -36.60 11.80 23.18
C GLU A 79 -35.29 11.63 22.39
N TYR A 80 -34.15 11.42 23.07
CA TYR A 80 -32.88 11.12 22.42
C TYR A 80 -32.71 9.64 22.03
N VAL A 81 -33.59 8.75 22.54
CA VAL A 81 -33.62 7.33 22.16
C VAL A 81 -34.56 7.10 20.97
N ALA A 82 -35.66 7.84 20.90
CA ALA A 82 -36.72 7.65 19.91
C ALA A 82 -36.24 7.67 18.44
N PRO A 83 -35.33 8.58 17.99
CA PRO A 83 -34.87 8.61 16.61
C PRO A 83 -34.22 7.30 16.14
N LEU A 84 -33.42 6.66 16.99
CA LEU A 84 -32.81 5.37 16.65
C LEU A 84 -33.87 4.28 16.50
N VAL A 85 -34.86 4.25 17.40
CA VAL A 85 -35.97 3.28 17.31
C VAL A 85 -36.74 3.48 16.02
N LEU A 86 -37.08 4.73 15.67
CA LEU A 86 -37.79 5.05 14.43
C LEU A 86 -36.97 4.67 13.20
N TRP A 87 -35.66 4.94 13.20
CA TRP A 87 -34.78 4.53 12.10
C TRP A 87 -34.72 3.01 11.93
N LEU A 88 -34.50 2.27 13.02
CA LEU A 88 -34.47 0.79 12.98
C LEU A 88 -35.84 0.19 12.60
N CYS A 89 -36.92 0.94 12.79
CA CYS A 89 -38.28 0.57 12.38
C CYS A 89 -38.69 1.10 11.00
N HIS A 90 -37.84 1.86 10.32
CA HIS A 90 -38.14 2.39 9.00
C HIS A 90 -37.99 1.31 7.91
N GLU A 91 -38.77 1.42 6.83
CA GLU A 91 -38.76 0.45 5.73
C GLU A 91 -37.40 0.38 5.01
N SER A 92 -36.72 1.52 4.88
CA SER A 92 -35.41 1.60 4.22
C SER A 92 -34.27 1.01 5.04
N CYS A 93 -34.46 0.82 6.36
CA CYS A 93 -33.40 0.34 7.24
C CYS A 93 -33.17 -1.16 7.03
N GLN A 94 -31.95 -1.51 6.60
CA GLN A 94 -31.51 -2.88 6.34
C GLN A 94 -30.79 -3.51 7.54
N GLU A 95 -30.73 -2.81 8.67
CA GLU A 95 -30.08 -3.32 9.87
C GLU A 95 -30.88 -4.48 10.48
N ASN A 96 -30.20 -5.57 10.84
CA ASN A 96 -30.84 -6.77 11.38
C ASN A 96 -29.87 -7.52 12.32
N GLY A 97 -30.36 -7.99 13.46
CA GLY A 97 -29.57 -8.74 14.45
C GLY A 97 -28.52 -7.89 15.18
N SER A 98 -28.69 -6.57 15.21
CA SER A 98 -27.71 -5.64 15.77
C SER A 98 -28.07 -5.16 17.17
N LEU A 99 -27.05 -4.80 17.94
CA LEU A 99 -27.15 -4.21 19.27
C LEU A 99 -26.64 -2.77 19.24
N PHE A 100 -27.39 -1.84 19.83
CA PHE A 100 -27.00 -0.45 19.95
C PHE A 100 -27.13 0.05 21.38
N GLU A 101 -26.16 0.80 21.87
CA GLU A 101 -26.33 1.68 23.01
C GLU A 101 -26.80 3.06 22.55
N VAL A 102 -27.66 3.70 23.34
CA VAL A 102 -28.23 5.00 22.99
C VAL A 102 -28.61 5.79 24.22
N GLY A 103 -28.24 7.07 24.26
CA GLY A 103 -28.57 7.99 25.35
C GLY A 103 -27.82 9.31 25.21
N ALA A 104 -28.37 10.39 25.77
CA ALA A 104 -27.76 11.72 25.73
C ALA A 104 -27.32 12.23 24.34
N GLY A 105 -28.04 11.83 23.29
CA GLY A 105 -27.70 12.19 21.91
C GLY A 105 -26.54 11.39 21.30
N TRP A 106 -25.98 10.41 22.02
CA TRP A 106 -24.98 9.48 21.51
C TRP A 106 -25.61 8.13 21.15
N ILE A 107 -25.16 7.52 20.06
CA ILE A 107 -25.57 6.19 19.58
C ILE A 107 -24.31 5.41 19.20
N GLY A 108 -24.12 4.22 19.77
CA GLY A 108 -23.02 3.33 19.45
C GLY A 108 -23.50 1.92 19.10
N LYS A 109 -22.94 1.31 18.04
CA LYS A 109 -23.21 -0.09 17.70
C LYS A 109 -22.25 -1.01 18.45
N LEU A 110 -22.78 -2.04 19.10
CA LEU A 110 -22.02 -3.06 19.81
C LEU A 110 -21.95 -4.37 19.02
N ARG A 111 -20.88 -5.13 19.25
CA ARG A 111 -20.69 -6.49 18.72
C ARG A 111 -19.78 -7.30 19.64
N TRP A 112 -19.83 -8.63 19.50
CA TRP A 112 -18.90 -9.52 20.17
C TRP A 112 -17.54 -9.52 19.46
N GLU A 113 -16.48 -9.59 20.27
CA GLU A 113 -15.10 -9.81 19.84
C GLU A 113 -14.56 -11.04 20.57
N ARG A 114 -13.79 -11.87 19.85
CA ARG A 114 -13.27 -13.14 20.34
C ARG A 114 -11.80 -13.25 20.00
N THR A 115 -10.96 -13.55 21.00
CA THR A 115 -9.54 -13.87 20.79
C THR A 115 -9.35 -15.02 19.80
N LEU A 116 -8.14 -15.20 19.27
CA LEU A 116 -7.83 -16.40 18.48
C LEU A 116 -7.83 -17.67 19.34
N GLY A 117 -7.71 -17.52 20.67
CA GLY A 117 -7.63 -18.63 21.60
C GLY A 117 -6.33 -19.43 21.46
N ALA A 118 -6.36 -20.65 21.98
CA ALA A 118 -5.21 -21.54 22.03
C ALA A 118 -5.67 -23.00 21.97
N ILE A 119 -5.08 -23.80 21.07
CA ILE A 119 -5.22 -25.26 21.15
C ILE A 119 -4.26 -25.76 22.23
N LEU A 120 -4.80 -26.38 23.28
CA LEU A 120 -4.04 -26.84 24.45
C LEU A 120 -3.99 -28.36 24.58
N ARG A 121 -4.88 -29.08 23.89
CA ARG A 121 -4.94 -30.54 23.95
C ARG A 121 -3.74 -31.13 23.21
N GLN A 122 -3.00 -32.00 23.88
CA GLN A 122 -1.98 -32.83 23.25
C GLN A 122 -2.53 -34.24 23.01
N LYS A 123 -2.07 -34.89 21.94
CA LYS A 123 -2.49 -36.25 21.62
C LYS A 123 -2.04 -37.21 22.71
N ASN A 124 -2.94 -38.07 23.18
CA ASN A 124 -2.71 -39.08 24.24
C ASN A 124 -2.30 -38.52 25.61
N GLN A 125 -2.51 -37.22 25.85
CA GLN A 125 -2.38 -36.64 27.18
C GLN A 125 -3.74 -36.10 27.63
N PRO A 126 -4.05 -36.19 28.93
CA PRO A 126 -5.21 -35.49 29.48
C PRO A 126 -5.00 -33.97 29.33
N MET A 127 -6.07 -33.25 29.09
CA MET A 127 -6.06 -31.79 29.23
C MET A 127 -5.88 -31.47 30.71
N THR A 128 -4.86 -30.68 31.04
CA THR A 128 -4.57 -30.32 32.44
C THR A 128 -4.90 -28.86 32.72
N PRO A 129 -5.30 -28.50 33.96
CA PRO A 129 -5.44 -27.11 34.38
C PRO A 129 -4.16 -26.29 34.20
N GLU A 130 -2.98 -26.91 34.38
CA GLU A 130 -1.68 -26.27 34.21
C GLU A 130 -1.47 -25.83 32.76
N ALA A 131 -1.85 -26.64 31.77
CA ALA A 131 -1.76 -26.25 30.36
C ALA A 131 -2.61 -25.02 30.03
N VAL A 132 -3.75 -24.85 30.71
CA VAL A 132 -4.60 -23.65 30.61
C VAL A 132 -3.91 -22.45 31.25
N ARG A 133 -3.42 -22.60 32.49
CA ARG A 133 -2.69 -21.55 33.21
C ARG A 133 -1.48 -21.05 32.41
N ASP A 134 -0.67 -21.97 31.90
CA ASP A 134 0.60 -21.66 31.22
C ASP A 134 0.38 -21.00 29.85
N ASN A 135 -0.84 -21.08 29.30
CA ASN A 135 -1.23 -20.42 28.06
C ASN A 135 -2.22 -19.27 28.27
N TRP A 136 -2.47 -18.86 29.51
CA TRP A 136 -3.54 -17.92 29.85
C TRP A 136 -3.42 -16.59 29.11
N GLU A 137 -2.20 -16.04 29.03
CA GLU A 137 -1.94 -14.79 28.29
C GLU A 137 -2.35 -14.90 26.82
N ARG A 138 -2.03 -16.03 26.16
CA ARG A 138 -2.41 -16.28 24.76
C ARG A 138 -3.91 -16.46 24.60
N ILE A 139 -4.57 -17.17 25.51
CA ILE A 139 -6.03 -17.39 25.49
C ILE A 139 -6.77 -16.05 25.58
N CYS A 140 -6.25 -15.13 26.40
CA CYS A 140 -6.84 -13.83 26.67
C CYS A 140 -6.33 -12.69 25.77
N ASN A 141 -5.50 -12.97 24.75
CA ASN A 141 -4.94 -11.93 23.89
C ASN A 141 -5.93 -11.47 22.78
N PHE A 142 -6.27 -10.18 22.80
CA PHE A 142 -7.18 -9.53 21.84
C PHE A 142 -6.50 -8.81 20.66
N GLU A 143 -5.17 -8.75 20.58
CA GLU A 143 -4.42 -8.01 19.54
C GLU A 143 -4.82 -8.41 18.11
N ASN A 144 -5.15 -9.68 17.88
CA ASN A 144 -5.59 -10.22 16.59
C ASN A 144 -7.00 -10.84 16.64
N ALA A 145 -7.89 -10.27 17.46
CA ALA A 145 -9.20 -10.84 17.70
C ALA A 145 -10.12 -10.84 16.46
N THR A 146 -11.02 -11.82 16.45
CA THR A 146 -12.07 -12.01 15.44
C THR A 146 -13.40 -11.41 15.90
N LYS A 147 -14.26 -11.04 14.94
CA LYS A 147 -15.59 -10.48 15.20
C LYS A 147 -16.68 -11.39 14.64
N PRO A 148 -16.94 -12.55 15.29
CA PRO A 148 -17.86 -13.54 14.75
C PRO A 148 -19.29 -12.98 14.64
N GLN A 149 -19.92 -13.21 13.48
CA GLN A 149 -21.29 -12.74 13.19
C GLN A 149 -22.32 -13.87 13.10
N SER A 150 -21.89 -15.13 13.13
CA SER A 150 -22.80 -16.29 13.12
C SER A 150 -22.17 -17.50 13.80
N THR A 151 -23.00 -18.46 14.17
CA THR A 151 -22.58 -19.74 14.76
C THR A 151 -21.69 -20.55 13.81
N LYS A 152 -21.79 -20.37 12.49
CA LYS A 152 -20.88 -21.02 11.51
C LYS A 152 -19.43 -20.57 11.65
N GLY A 153 -19.20 -19.32 12.07
CA GLY A 153 -17.85 -18.82 12.39
C GLY A 153 -17.21 -19.48 13.61
N ASN A 154 -18.00 -20.14 14.46
CA ASN A 154 -17.49 -20.88 15.62
C ASN A 154 -16.99 -22.29 15.26
N LEU A 155 -17.64 -22.95 14.28
CA LEU A 155 -17.32 -24.33 13.91
C LEU A 155 -15.94 -24.51 13.25
N TYR A 156 -15.43 -23.49 12.56
CA TYR A 156 -14.11 -23.57 11.92
C TYR A 156 -12.94 -23.69 12.91
N ALA A 157 -13.07 -23.14 14.12
CA ALA A 157 -12.04 -23.26 15.17
C ALA A 157 -12.03 -24.66 15.82
N GLU A 158 -13.17 -25.37 15.81
CA GLU A 158 -13.29 -26.73 16.35
C GLU A 158 -12.94 -27.80 15.31
N GLN A 159 -13.15 -27.53 14.02
CA GLN A 159 -12.82 -28.46 12.94
C GLN A 159 -11.32 -28.71 12.76
N GLU A 160 -10.46 -27.73 13.07
CA GLU A 160 -8.99 -27.90 13.09
C GLU A 160 -8.52 -28.93 14.15
N VAL A 161 -9.37 -29.27 15.13
CA VAL A 161 -9.04 -30.20 16.22
C VAL A 161 -9.23 -31.68 15.82
N SER A 162 -9.98 -31.97 14.76
CA SER A 162 -10.39 -33.34 14.39
C SER A 162 -9.48 -34.04 13.37
N SER A 163 -8.59 -33.34 12.68
CA SER A 163 -7.93 -33.85 11.46
C SER A 163 -6.43 -34.15 11.58
N ASN A 164 -5.83 -34.17 12.78
CA ASN A 164 -4.40 -34.46 12.94
C ASN A 164 -4.10 -35.87 13.50
N PRO A 165 -3.68 -36.85 12.67
CA PRO A 165 -3.01 -38.05 13.14
C PRO A 165 -1.51 -37.79 13.28
N THR A 166 -1.01 -37.46 14.48
CA THR A 166 0.44 -37.36 14.73
C THR A 166 0.99 -38.61 15.40
N ASN A 167 1.99 -39.23 14.77
CA ASN A 167 2.89 -40.19 15.41
C ASN A 167 3.97 -39.43 16.19
N GLY A 168 4.26 -39.91 17.38
CA GLY A 168 5.31 -39.39 18.25
C GLY A 168 6.67 -40.03 17.96
N ILE A 169 7.72 -39.27 18.28
CA ILE A 169 8.90 -39.59 19.09
C ILE A 169 9.82 -38.36 18.90
N LEU A 170 10.30 -37.77 20.00
CA LEU A 170 11.38 -36.79 19.96
C LEU A 170 12.66 -37.49 19.47
N PRO A 171 13.27 -37.02 18.38
CA PRO A 171 14.71 -36.76 18.44
C PRO A 171 15.06 -35.37 17.88
N THR A 172 16.14 -34.81 18.42
CA THR A 172 17.04 -33.79 17.84
C THR A 172 16.50 -32.94 16.68
N SER A 173 16.33 -31.63 16.96
CA SER A 173 16.17 -30.53 16.00
C SER A 173 16.64 -30.81 14.56
N SER A 174 15.71 -31.27 13.72
CA SER A 174 15.79 -31.12 12.27
C SER A 174 14.50 -30.48 11.80
N SER A 175 14.59 -29.28 11.20
CA SER A 175 13.52 -28.68 10.41
C SER A 175 13.00 -29.72 9.40
N GLY A 176 11.74 -30.11 9.54
CA GLY A 176 11.10 -31.09 8.66
C GLY A 176 10.40 -30.37 7.51
N ILE A 177 10.76 -30.73 6.28
CA ILE A 177 10.07 -30.28 5.07
C ILE A 177 9.53 -31.51 4.35
N ASP A 178 8.21 -31.57 4.16
CA ASP A 178 7.51 -32.54 3.32
C ASP A 178 6.97 -31.82 2.08
N PRO A 179 7.69 -31.87 0.95
CA PRO A 179 7.27 -31.22 -0.29
C PRO A 179 5.90 -31.68 -0.79
N ALA A 180 5.53 -32.96 -0.58
CA ALA A 180 4.28 -33.51 -1.10
C ALA A 180 3.06 -32.91 -0.40
N GLN A 181 3.21 -32.51 0.86
CA GLN A 181 2.15 -31.81 1.61
C GLN A 181 2.17 -30.29 1.37
N ALA A 182 3.36 -29.70 1.18
CA ALA A 182 3.52 -28.25 1.11
C ALA A 182 3.22 -27.67 -0.29
N ILE A 183 3.63 -28.33 -1.37
CA ILE A 183 3.51 -27.78 -2.73
C ILE A 183 2.04 -27.59 -3.10
N GLY A 184 1.70 -26.39 -3.58
CA GLY A 184 0.34 -26.01 -3.97
C GLY A 184 -0.53 -25.51 -2.81
N GLN A 185 -0.06 -25.60 -1.57
CA GLN A 185 -0.79 -25.07 -0.42
C GLN A 185 -0.85 -23.54 -0.46
N LYS A 186 -2.04 -23.01 -0.18
CA LYS A 186 -2.23 -21.58 0.04
C LYS A 186 -1.84 -21.22 1.47
N ILE A 187 -1.24 -20.05 1.64
CA ILE A 187 -0.95 -19.50 2.95
C ILE A 187 -2.19 -18.76 3.46
N THR A 188 -2.78 -19.23 4.55
CA THR A 188 -3.94 -18.64 5.21
C THR A 188 -3.50 -17.84 6.45
N ALA A 189 -3.26 -16.54 6.28
CA ALA A 189 -3.07 -15.50 7.32
C ALA A 189 -3.05 -14.11 6.64
N PRO A 190 -3.28 -12.99 7.35
CA PRO A 190 -4.10 -11.88 6.87
C PRO A 190 -3.66 -11.37 5.49
N GLY A 191 -4.50 -11.65 4.49
CA GLY A 191 -4.26 -11.18 3.13
C GLY A 191 -4.41 -9.67 2.99
N MET A 192 -4.99 -8.95 3.96
CA MET A 192 -5.25 -7.52 3.82
C MET A 192 -4.13 -6.66 4.43
N TYR A 193 -3.48 -5.87 3.59
CA TYR A 193 -2.50 -4.85 3.96
C TYR A 193 -3.07 -3.45 3.72
N SER A 194 -3.24 -2.68 4.79
CA SER A 194 -3.76 -1.31 4.74
C SER A 194 -2.65 -0.31 4.96
N TYR A 195 -2.60 0.75 4.15
CA TYR A 195 -1.60 1.80 4.26
C TYR A 195 -2.12 3.17 3.80
N THR A 196 -1.48 4.22 4.29
CA THR A 196 -1.66 5.60 3.85
C THR A 196 -0.41 6.05 3.09
N ASN A 197 -0.34 7.33 2.70
CA ASN A 197 0.87 7.93 2.12
C ASN A 197 2.11 7.81 3.02
N LEU A 198 1.94 7.60 4.33
CA LEU A 198 3.02 7.42 5.29
C LEU A 198 3.91 6.22 4.95
N GLN A 199 3.35 5.05 4.63
CA GLN A 199 4.15 3.85 4.39
C GLN A 199 4.98 3.95 3.09
N PRO A 200 4.47 4.42 1.95
CA PRO A 200 5.27 4.71 0.76
C PRO A 200 6.40 5.71 1.03
N ILE A 201 6.16 6.77 1.81
CA ILE A 201 7.19 7.76 2.15
C ILE A 201 8.27 7.13 3.05
N LEU A 202 7.87 6.40 4.10
CA LEU A 202 8.80 5.69 4.98
C LEU A 202 9.63 4.67 4.20
N TYR A 203 9.00 3.93 3.28
CA TYR A 203 9.70 3.01 2.40
C TYR A 203 10.69 3.73 1.50
N ALA A 204 10.27 4.82 0.85
CA ALA A 204 11.12 5.63 -0.03
C ALA A 204 12.39 6.12 0.70
N LEU A 205 12.24 6.66 1.90
CA LEU A 205 13.37 7.04 2.76
C LEU A 205 14.21 5.81 3.14
N GLY A 206 13.57 4.71 3.54
CA GLY A 206 14.20 3.46 3.93
C GLY A 206 15.01 2.79 2.82
N VAL A 207 14.71 3.09 1.56
CA VAL A 207 15.53 2.63 0.42
C VAL A 207 16.45 3.71 -0.12
N GLY A 208 16.53 4.91 0.48
CA GLY A 208 17.55 5.93 0.17
C GLY A 208 17.08 7.13 -0.66
N MET A 209 15.76 7.34 -0.84
CA MET A 209 15.28 8.64 -1.33
C MET A 209 15.63 9.73 -0.31
N THR A 210 15.94 10.92 -0.81
CA THR A 210 16.46 12.02 0.01
C THR A 210 16.05 13.36 -0.56
N THR A 211 15.76 14.32 0.32
CA THR A 211 15.44 15.71 -0.03
C THR A 211 16.62 16.47 -0.64
N LYS A 212 17.85 15.91 -0.61
CA LYS A 212 19.01 16.47 -1.29
C LYS A 212 18.85 16.53 -2.81
N ASP A 213 18.08 15.60 -3.38
CA ASP A 213 17.71 15.62 -4.79
C ASP A 213 16.26 16.13 -4.90
N PRO A 214 16.04 17.33 -5.47
CA PRO A 214 14.69 17.89 -5.60
C PRO A 214 13.72 16.98 -6.34
N LYS A 215 14.21 16.13 -7.27
CA LYS A 215 13.35 15.18 -8.00
C LYS A 215 12.75 14.12 -7.07
N HIS A 216 13.40 13.79 -5.96
CA HIS A 216 12.88 12.80 -5.01
C HIS A 216 11.67 13.30 -4.22
N LEU A 217 11.35 14.60 -4.27
CA LEU A 217 10.20 15.16 -3.55
C LEU A 217 8.88 14.47 -3.95
N MET A 218 8.78 14.00 -5.20
CA MET A 218 7.62 13.23 -5.67
C MET A 218 7.42 11.88 -4.96
N PHE A 219 8.39 11.39 -4.18
CA PHE A 219 8.27 10.18 -3.37
C PHE A 219 8.20 10.47 -1.87
N LEU A 220 8.42 11.72 -1.47
CA LEU A 220 8.63 12.12 -0.07
C LEU A 220 7.59 13.11 0.45
N PHE A 221 6.83 13.74 -0.45
CA PHE A 221 5.81 14.72 -0.09
C PHE A 221 4.48 14.37 -0.75
N GLU A 222 3.50 14.00 0.08
CA GLU A 222 2.15 13.61 -0.34
C GLU A 222 1.37 14.72 -1.04
N GLY A 223 1.77 15.98 -0.86
CA GLY A 223 1.21 17.14 -1.55
C GLY A 223 1.87 17.44 -2.91
N HIS A 224 2.88 16.69 -3.33
CA HIS A 224 3.49 16.86 -4.64
C HIS A 224 2.52 16.40 -5.75
N GLU A 225 2.37 17.18 -6.83
CA GLU A 225 1.40 16.89 -7.91
C GLU A 225 1.58 15.51 -8.55
N LYS A 226 2.84 15.04 -8.62
CA LYS A 226 3.21 13.71 -9.12
C LYS A 226 3.52 12.71 -8.01
N PHE A 227 2.97 12.91 -6.80
CA PHE A 227 3.24 12.02 -5.66
C PHE A 227 3.00 10.56 -6.05
N SER A 228 4.05 9.76 -5.95
CA SER A 228 4.09 8.41 -6.50
C SER A 228 4.66 7.42 -5.50
N CYS A 229 4.22 6.18 -5.59
CA CYS A 229 4.77 5.08 -4.81
C CYS A 229 5.92 4.42 -5.59
N LEU A 230 7.05 4.16 -4.94
CA LEU A 230 8.16 3.44 -5.57
C LEU A 230 7.71 2.02 -5.97
N PRO A 231 8.05 1.52 -7.18
CA PRO A 231 7.58 0.22 -7.65
C PRO A 231 7.88 -0.94 -6.69
N THR A 232 9.06 -0.93 -6.08
CA THR A 232 9.51 -1.98 -5.16
C THR A 232 8.79 -2.00 -3.81
N PHE A 233 7.99 -0.97 -3.50
CA PHE A 233 7.04 -1.03 -2.38
C PHE A 233 6.05 -2.19 -2.55
N GLY A 234 5.79 -2.64 -3.78
CA GLY A 234 4.93 -3.79 -4.08
C GLY A 234 5.40 -5.11 -3.46
N VAL A 235 6.63 -5.19 -2.97
CA VAL A 235 7.12 -6.32 -2.18
C VAL A 235 6.56 -6.30 -0.75
N ILE A 236 6.32 -5.12 -0.16
CA ILE A 236 5.93 -4.97 1.25
C ILE A 236 4.57 -5.63 1.56
N PRO A 237 3.47 -5.37 0.81
CA PRO A 237 2.19 -6.05 1.02
C PRO A 237 2.27 -7.57 0.81
N ALA A 238 3.16 -8.04 -0.06
CA ALA A 238 3.35 -9.47 -0.30
C ALA A 238 4.17 -10.13 0.83
N GLN A 239 5.19 -9.42 1.32
CA GLN A 239 6.02 -9.81 2.45
C GLN A 239 5.18 -9.98 3.73
N PHE A 240 4.20 -9.09 3.94
CA PHE A 240 3.31 -9.13 5.09
C PHE A 240 2.59 -10.48 5.25
N VAL A 241 2.12 -11.09 4.15
CA VAL A 241 1.45 -12.40 4.20
C VAL A 241 2.42 -13.53 4.55
N ILE A 242 3.66 -13.44 4.06
CA ILE A 242 4.68 -14.47 4.26
C ILE A 242 5.21 -14.46 5.69
N PHE A 243 5.59 -13.28 6.20
CA PHE A 243 6.28 -13.13 7.49
C PHE A 243 5.36 -12.71 8.64
N GLY A 244 4.10 -12.37 8.38
CA GLY A 244 3.06 -12.14 9.40
C GLY A 244 2.48 -13.42 10.03
N GLY A 245 3.26 -14.52 10.04
CA GLY A 245 2.83 -15.82 10.58
C GLY A 245 2.25 -16.80 9.55
N GLY A 246 2.19 -16.44 8.27
CA GLY A 246 1.55 -17.25 7.22
C GLY A 246 2.21 -18.62 6.98
N PHE A 247 3.51 -18.75 7.14
CA PHE A 247 4.18 -20.06 7.00
C PHE A 247 3.77 -21.09 8.06
N ALA A 248 3.35 -20.64 9.25
CA ALA A 248 2.96 -21.55 10.32
C ALA A 248 1.67 -22.33 9.99
N SER A 249 0.88 -21.86 9.02
CA SER A 249 -0.35 -22.53 8.58
C SER A 249 -0.16 -23.49 7.40
N VAL A 250 1.07 -23.67 6.90
CA VAL A 250 1.34 -24.52 5.73
C VAL A 250 1.65 -25.97 6.15
N PRO A 251 0.80 -26.96 5.79
CA PRO A 251 1.11 -28.37 6.03
C PRO A 251 2.43 -28.79 5.37
N GLY A 252 3.21 -29.60 6.07
CA GLY A 252 4.49 -30.09 5.57
C GLY A 252 5.67 -29.12 5.72
N LEU A 253 5.48 -27.90 6.25
CA LEU A 253 6.57 -26.98 6.55
C LEU A 253 6.71 -26.76 8.06
N ASN A 254 7.79 -27.29 8.66
CA ASN A 254 8.20 -26.95 10.02
C ASN A 254 9.55 -26.23 9.97
N LEU A 255 9.48 -24.90 9.89
CA LEU A 255 10.64 -24.04 9.63
C LEU A 255 11.17 -23.41 10.93
N ASP A 256 12.47 -23.55 11.14
CA ASP A 256 13.20 -22.69 12.07
C ASP A 256 13.52 -21.38 11.35
N PHE A 257 12.77 -20.32 11.65
CA PHE A 257 12.93 -19.01 11.02
C PHE A 257 14.31 -18.37 11.26
N THR A 258 15.06 -18.80 12.28
CA THR A 258 16.45 -18.34 12.49
C THR A 258 17.41 -18.85 11.41
N ARG A 259 16.99 -19.87 10.65
CA ARG A 259 17.76 -20.51 9.57
C ARG A 259 17.20 -20.24 8.18
N VAL A 260 16.21 -19.36 8.07
CA VAL A 260 15.59 -18.97 6.80
C VAL A 260 16.32 -17.75 6.25
N LEU A 261 16.93 -17.92 5.09
CA LEU A 261 17.57 -16.85 4.32
C LEU A 261 16.69 -16.49 3.13
N HIS A 262 16.62 -15.20 2.80
CA HIS A 262 16.00 -14.74 1.57
C HIS A 262 17.02 -14.84 0.43
N GLY A 263 16.85 -15.79 -0.49
CA GLY A 263 17.83 -16.09 -1.55
C GLY A 263 17.59 -15.31 -2.85
N GLU A 264 16.35 -15.23 -3.32
CA GLU A 264 16.00 -14.48 -4.55
C GLU A 264 14.64 -13.82 -4.42
N GLN A 265 14.47 -12.68 -5.11
CA GLN A 265 13.20 -11.95 -5.22
C GLN A 265 12.86 -11.71 -6.69
N TYR A 266 11.58 -11.88 -7.02
CA TYR A 266 10.98 -11.36 -8.25
C TYR A 266 9.79 -10.48 -7.90
N LEU A 267 9.62 -9.38 -8.63
CA LEU A 267 8.45 -8.50 -8.58
C LEU A 267 8.03 -8.15 -10.00
N GLU A 268 6.75 -8.17 -10.29
CA GLU A 268 6.15 -7.69 -11.54
C GLU A 268 4.93 -6.83 -11.23
N LEU A 269 4.87 -5.63 -11.82
CA LEU A 269 3.75 -4.70 -11.70
C LEU A 269 2.89 -4.75 -12.98
N TYR A 270 1.63 -5.15 -12.81
CA TYR A 270 0.62 -5.08 -13.85
C TYR A 270 -0.02 -3.68 -13.90
N LYS A 271 -0.12 -3.02 -12.75
CA LYS A 271 -0.62 -1.65 -12.59
C LYS A 271 0.27 -0.87 -11.62
N PRO A 272 0.35 0.47 -11.74
CA PRO A 272 1.02 1.30 -10.73
C PRO A 272 0.42 1.07 -9.33
N LEU A 273 1.27 1.12 -8.31
CA LEU A 273 0.83 1.00 -6.92
C LEU A 273 0.08 2.27 -6.49
N PRO A 274 -1.08 2.14 -5.84
CA PRO A 274 -1.74 3.31 -5.28
C PRO A 274 -0.91 3.90 -4.13
N THR A 275 -1.05 5.20 -3.89
CA THR A 275 -0.30 5.92 -2.84
C THR A 275 -0.89 5.75 -1.45
N SER A 276 -2.11 5.21 -1.36
CA SER A 276 -2.78 4.76 -0.13
C SER A 276 -3.87 3.75 -0.49
N GLY A 277 -4.35 2.99 0.48
CA GLY A 277 -5.49 2.10 0.30
C GLY A 277 -5.31 0.77 1.00
N GLN A 278 -6.04 -0.22 0.51
CA GLN A 278 -6.02 -1.57 1.04
C GLN A 278 -5.74 -2.57 -0.08
N LEU A 279 -4.77 -3.44 0.13
CA LEU A 279 -4.34 -4.46 -0.83
C LEU A 279 -4.57 -5.85 -0.25
N LYS A 280 -5.12 -6.75 -1.07
CA LYS A 280 -5.32 -8.15 -0.73
C LYS A 280 -4.22 -8.99 -1.38
N SER A 281 -3.38 -9.67 -0.61
CA SER A 281 -2.35 -10.59 -1.07
C SER A 281 -2.78 -12.04 -0.85
N GLU A 282 -2.58 -12.88 -1.87
CA GLU A 282 -2.81 -14.32 -1.83
C GLU A 282 -1.51 -15.05 -2.15
N ALA A 283 -1.01 -15.84 -1.21
CA ALA A 283 0.27 -16.55 -1.33
C ALA A 283 0.08 -18.06 -1.48
N THR A 284 0.92 -18.70 -2.28
CA THR A 284 0.92 -20.15 -2.54
C THR A 284 2.35 -20.68 -2.57
N ILE A 285 2.60 -21.85 -1.98
CA ILE A 285 3.87 -22.56 -2.15
C ILE A 285 3.93 -23.11 -3.57
N ALA A 286 4.68 -22.43 -4.43
CA ALA A 286 4.81 -22.82 -5.83
C ALA A 286 5.61 -24.13 -5.95
N ASP A 287 6.70 -24.24 -5.20
CA ASP A 287 7.60 -25.39 -5.26
C ASP A 287 8.52 -25.51 -4.03
N VAL A 288 9.09 -26.71 -3.86
CA VAL A 288 10.09 -26.99 -2.82
C VAL A 288 11.23 -27.83 -3.44
N LEU A 289 12.47 -27.35 -3.32
CA LEU A 289 13.64 -27.95 -3.96
C LEU A 289 14.66 -28.41 -2.92
N ASP A 290 15.33 -29.52 -3.22
CA ASP A 290 16.43 -30.03 -2.41
C ASP A 290 17.77 -29.55 -2.95
N LYS A 291 18.57 -28.87 -2.12
CA LYS A 291 19.93 -28.44 -2.45
C LYS A 291 21.01 -29.23 -1.71
N GLY A 292 20.64 -30.34 -1.07
CA GLY A 292 21.53 -31.17 -0.25
C GLY A 292 21.64 -30.60 1.16
N SER A 293 22.47 -29.57 1.34
CA SER A 293 22.70 -28.95 2.66
C SER A 293 21.58 -28.00 3.13
N GLY A 294 20.52 -27.84 2.33
CA GLY A 294 19.39 -26.97 2.62
C GLY A 294 18.25 -27.17 1.62
N ALA A 295 17.11 -26.58 1.92
CA ALA A 295 15.95 -26.59 1.05
C ALA A 295 15.71 -25.20 0.45
N VAL A 296 15.11 -25.15 -0.73
CA VAL A 296 14.56 -23.92 -1.30
C VAL A 296 13.04 -24.01 -1.31
N ILE A 297 12.36 -22.97 -0.81
CA ILE A 297 10.91 -22.84 -0.87
C ILE A 297 10.60 -21.65 -1.78
N ILE A 298 9.83 -21.91 -2.83
CA ILE A 298 9.38 -20.89 -3.78
C ILE A 298 7.95 -20.54 -3.44
N VAL A 299 7.69 -19.26 -3.16
CA VAL A 299 6.37 -18.75 -2.80
C VAL A 299 5.93 -17.71 -3.82
N ASP A 300 4.82 -17.98 -4.47
CA ASP A 300 4.13 -17.04 -5.36
C ASP A 300 3.13 -16.23 -4.55
N VAL A 301 3.12 -14.90 -4.72
CA VAL A 301 2.17 -14.01 -4.06
C VAL A 301 1.55 -13.06 -5.08
N TYR A 302 0.23 -13.06 -5.17
CA TYR A 302 -0.55 -12.17 -6.03
C TYR A 302 -1.25 -11.13 -5.17
N THR A 303 -1.06 -9.84 -5.49
CA THR A 303 -1.62 -8.73 -4.71
C THR A 303 -2.61 -7.93 -5.54
N TYR A 304 -3.80 -7.75 -4.97
CA TYR A 304 -4.96 -7.16 -5.61
C TYR A 304 -5.39 -5.86 -4.91
N ASN A 305 -5.92 -4.90 -5.67
CA ASN A 305 -6.66 -3.75 -5.16
C ASN A 305 -8.13 -3.90 -5.58
N GLY A 306 -9.01 -4.23 -4.64
CA GLY A 306 -10.36 -4.68 -4.98
C GLY A 306 -10.31 -5.94 -5.84
N GLY A 307 -10.80 -5.87 -7.08
CA GLY A 307 -10.75 -6.97 -8.05
C GLY A 307 -9.56 -6.94 -9.01
N ASP A 308 -8.75 -5.87 -8.99
CA ASP A 308 -7.65 -5.68 -9.94
C ASP A 308 -6.35 -6.28 -9.44
N LEU A 309 -5.71 -7.14 -10.24
CA LEU A 309 -4.35 -7.60 -9.97
C LEU A 309 -3.36 -6.43 -10.17
N ILE A 310 -2.64 -6.07 -9.12
CA ILE A 310 -1.68 -4.96 -9.13
C ILE A 310 -0.27 -5.46 -9.34
N CYS A 311 0.15 -6.45 -8.54
CA CYS A 311 1.48 -7.01 -8.63
C CYS A 311 1.54 -8.50 -8.33
N TYR A 312 2.59 -9.13 -8.84
CA TYR A 312 2.98 -10.49 -8.54
C TYR A 312 4.40 -10.49 -7.98
N ASN A 313 4.60 -11.23 -6.90
CA ASN A 313 5.90 -11.43 -6.27
C ASN A 313 6.23 -12.93 -6.24
N GLN A 314 7.50 -13.26 -6.42
CA GLN A 314 8.01 -14.60 -6.13
C GLN A 314 9.18 -14.51 -5.16
N PHE A 315 8.97 -15.06 -3.96
CA PHE A 315 10.00 -15.16 -2.92
C PHE A 315 10.67 -16.52 -3.04
N THR A 316 12.00 -16.53 -3.07
CA THR A 316 12.80 -17.76 -3.03
C THR A 316 13.55 -17.79 -1.72
N LEU A 317 13.09 -18.61 -0.78
CA LEU A 317 13.67 -18.75 0.55
C LEU A 317 14.57 -19.97 0.61
N PHE A 318 15.71 -19.83 1.26
CA PHE A 318 16.65 -20.92 1.52
C PHE A 318 16.66 -21.27 3.00
N VAL A 319 16.37 -22.54 3.32
CA VAL A 319 16.32 -23.02 4.71
C VAL A 319 17.56 -23.86 4.96
N VAL A 320 18.49 -23.31 5.76
CA VAL A 320 19.79 -23.93 6.03
C VAL A 320 19.60 -25.21 6.84
N GLY A 321 20.15 -26.32 6.36
CA GLY A 321 20.10 -27.63 7.02
C GLY A 321 18.83 -28.45 6.76
N ALA A 322 17.85 -27.91 6.01
CA ALA A 322 16.58 -28.58 5.76
C ALA A 322 16.54 -29.40 4.45
N GLY A 323 17.69 -29.69 3.84
CA GLY A 323 17.80 -30.49 2.61
C GLY A 323 17.99 -31.99 2.88
N GLY A 324 18.33 -32.75 1.83
CA GLY A 324 18.66 -34.18 1.93
C GLY A 324 17.46 -35.11 1.88
N PHE A 325 16.28 -34.62 1.49
CA PHE A 325 15.05 -35.40 1.33
C PHE A 325 14.89 -36.01 -0.08
N GLY A 326 15.87 -35.85 -0.97
CA GLY A 326 15.89 -36.49 -2.29
C GLY A 326 14.98 -35.82 -3.33
N GLY A 327 14.68 -34.53 -3.16
CA GLY A 327 13.83 -33.76 -4.07
C GLY A 327 14.53 -33.29 -5.35
N LYS A 328 13.76 -32.70 -6.27
CA LYS A 328 14.30 -32.08 -7.48
C LYS A 328 15.16 -30.85 -7.14
N ARG A 329 16.19 -30.59 -7.96
CA ARG A 329 17.13 -29.47 -7.76
C ARG A 329 16.72 -28.18 -8.47
N THR A 330 15.78 -28.24 -9.41
CA THR A 330 15.34 -27.11 -10.24
C THR A 330 13.82 -27.07 -10.33
N SER A 331 13.27 -25.90 -10.61
CA SER A 331 11.84 -25.68 -10.83
C SER A 331 11.64 -24.93 -12.14
N ASP A 332 10.67 -25.37 -12.93
CA ASP A 332 10.12 -24.65 -14.08
C ASP A 332 9.22 -23.47 -13.67
N LYS A 333 8.76 -23.44 -12.42
CA LYS A 333 7.97 -22.32 -11.85
C LYS A 333 8.83 -21.15 -11.39
N ALA A 334 10.13 -21.36 -11.20
CA ALA A 334 11.04 -20.31 -10.73
C ALA A 334 11.30 -19.27 -11.83
N LYS A 335 11.12 -17.99 -11.53
CA LYS A 335 11.58 -16.89 -12.39
C LYS A 335 13.11 -16.89 -12.41
N VAL A 336 13.68 -16.98 -13.61
CA VAL A 336 15.10 -17.25 -13.84
C VAL A 336 15.95 -15.97 -13.67
N THR A 337 17.13 -16.10 -13.06
CA THR A 337 18.13 -15.03 -12.99
C THR A 337 18.91 -14.92 -14.30
N MET A 338 19.37 -13.71 -14.64
CA MET A 338 20.10 -13.46 -15.88
C MET A 338 21.44 -12.80 -15.56
N ASN A 339 22.53 -13.44 -15.95
CA ASN A 339 23.86 -12.84 -15.82
C ASN A 339 23.96 -11.57 -16.69
N PRO A 340 24.75 -10.57 -16.26
CA PRO A 340 25.01 -9.39 -17.08
C PRO A 340 25.81 -9.77 -18.35
N PRO A 341 25.70 -8.97 -19.43
CA PRO A 341 26.52 -9.11 -20.62
C PRO A 341 28.03 -9.11 -20.31
N SER A 342 28.81 -9.88 -21.06
CA SER A 342 30.28 -9.96 -20.92
C SER A 342 30.99 -8.75 -21.58
N ARG A 343 30.61 -7.54 -21.18
CA ARG A 343 31.19 -6.25 -21.60
C ARG A 343 31.18 -5.27 -20.42
N ALA A 344 31.85 -4.12 -20.55
CA ALA A 344 31.79 -3.08 -19.53
C ALA A 344 30.34 -2.59 -19.29
N PRO A 345 29.97 -2.20 -18.05
CA PRO A 345 28.67 -1.58 -17.77
C PRO A 345 28.46 -0.31 -18.57
N ASP A 346 27.23 -0.08 -19.02
CA ASP A 346 26.84 1.16 -19.70
C ASP A 346 26.74 2.34 -18.72
N ALA A 347 26.33 2.04 -17.48
CA ALA A 347 26.25 3.02 -16.41
C ALA A 347 26.62 2.38 -15.06
N VAL A 348 27.21 3.18 -14.18
CA VAL A 348 27.53 2.78 -12.80
C VAL A 348 27.06 3.90 -11.87
N MET A 349 26.22 3.57 -10.89
CA MET A 349 25.75 4.51 -9.88
C MET A 349 26.20 4.07 -8.49
N ASN A 350 26.62 5.02 -7.66
CA ASN A 350 27.03 4.75 -6.29
C ASN A 350 26.09 5.49 -5.34
N ASP A 351 25.70 4.84 -4.25
CA ASP A 351 24.93 5.46 -3.18
C ASP A 351 25.39 4.93 -1.82
N ILE A 352 25.54 5.84 -0.86
CA ILE A 352 26.06 5.51 0.47
C ILE A 352 24.86 5.21 1.36
N THR A 353 24.80 4.01 1.93
CA THR A 353 23.77 3.69 2.91
C THR A 353 24.06 4.40 4.23
N SER A 354 23.03 4.80 4.96
CA SER A 354 23.21 5.27 6.34
C SER A 354 23.68 4.14 7.25
N ALA A 355 24.39 4.47 8.34
CA ALA A 355 24.63 3.52 9.43
C ALA A 355 23.30 2.99 10.03
N ASP A 356 22.25 3.81 9.99
CA ASP A 356 20.91 3.48 10.49
C ASP A 356 19.96 2.98 9.38
N GLN A 357 20.48 2.65 8.18
CA GLN A 357 19.64 2.29 7.02
C GLN A 357 18.71 1.10 7.32
N ALA A 358 19.23 0.08 8.01
CA ALA A 358 18.44 -1.09 8.41
C ALA A 358 17.40 -0.75 9.49
N ALA A 359 17.75 0.16 10.42
CA ALA A 359 16.86 0.62 11.48
C ALA A 359 15.66 1.40 10.92
N LEU A 360 15.87 2.15 9.83
CA LEU A 360 14.80 2.83 9.10
C LEU A 360 14.00 1.88 8.20
N TYR A 361 14.67 1.07 7.38
CA TYR A 361 14.01 0.18 6.41
C TYR A 361 13.06 -0.81 7.08
N ARG A 362 13.44 -1.39 8.23
CA ARG A 362 12.60 -2.35 8.97
C ARG A 362 11.23 -1.80 9.37
N LEU A 363 11.08 -0.48 9.51
CA LEU A 363 9.78 0.15 9.79
C LEU A 363 8.76 -0.06 8.66
N SER A 364 9.21 -0.51 7.49
CA SER A 364 8.35 -0.90 6.36
C SER A 364 7.73 -2.30 6.52
N GLY A 365 8.17 -3.12 7.48
CA GLY A 365 7.50 -4.38 7.82
C GLY A 365 8.39 -5.59 8.13
N ASP A 366 9.70 -5.52 7.83
CA ASP A 366 10.63 -6.62 8.12
C ASP A 366 11.35 -6.41 9.45
N TRP A 367 10.76 -6.94 10.52
CA TRP A 367 11.21 -6.75 11.88
C TRP A 367 12.30 -7.74 12.32
N ASN A 368 12.82 -8.59 11.43
CA ASN A 368 13.78 -9.64 11.78
C ASN A 368 14.98 -9.07 12.58
N PRO A 369 15.25 -9.58 13.81
CA PRO A 369 16.32 -9.07 14.66
C PRO A 369 17.71 -9.14 14.04
N LEU A 370 17.93 -10.00 13.03
CA LEU A 370 19.17 -10.10 12.24
C LEU A 370 19.69 -8.74 11.72
N HIS A 371 18.78 -7.80 11.50
CA HIS A 371 19.08 -6.49 10.91
C HIS A 371 19.29 -5.36 11.92
N ILE A 372 19.21 -5.64 13.24
CA ILE A 372 19.34 -4.60 14.26
C ILE A 372 20.02 -5.07 15.56
N ASP A 373 19.86 -6.33 15.95
CA ASP A 373 20.40 -6.88 17.20
C ASP A 373 21.75 -7.59 16.92
N PRO A 374 22.87 -7.10 17.46
CA PRO A 374 24.19 -7.72 17.27
C PRO A 374 24.27 -9.16 17.79
N ASN A 375 23.60 -9.48 18.90
CA ASN A 375 23.62 -10.84 19.47
C ASN A 375 22.91 -11.82 18.54
N PHE A 376 21.77 -11.39 17.99
CA PHE A 376 21.02 -12.22 17.04
C PHE A 376 21.77 -12.37 15.72
N ALA A 377 22.40 -11.31 15.21
CA ALA A 377 23.24 -11.38 14.02
C ALA A 377 24.41 -12.36 14.18
N ALA A 378 25.03 -12.40 15.36
CA ALA A 378 26.09 -13.34 15.69
C ALA A 378 25.62 -14.81 15.66
N LEU A 379 24.39 -15.09 16.15
CA LEU A 379 23.78 -16.42 16.05
C LEU A 379 23.59 -16.87 14.59
N GLY A 380 23.28 -15.93 13.70
CA GLY A 380 23.20 -16.15 12.26
C GLY A 380 24.55 -16.26 11.54
N GLY A 381 25.67 -16.15 12.26
CA GLY A 381 27.03 -16.22 11.70
C GLY A 381 27.57 -14.90 11.15
N PHE A 382 26.94 -13.77 11.46
CA PHE A 382 27.39 -12.45 11.02
C PHE A 382 28.12 -11.71 12.15
N LYS A 383 29.18 -10.97 11.80
CA LYS A 383 29.96 -10.21 12.80
C LYS A 383 29.19 -9.03 13.40
N GLN A 384 28.20 -8.52 12.68
CA GLN A 384 27.36 -7.39 13.05
C GLN A 384 26.05 -7.44 12.24
N PRO A 385 25.01 -6.67 12.62
CA PRO A 385 23.77 -6.62 11.86
C PRO A 385 23.98 -6.25 10.39
N ILE A 386 23.26 -6.94 9.50
CA ILE A 386 23.35 -6.74 8.06
C ILE A 386 22.14 -5.97 7.55
N LEU A 387 22.30 -5.22 6.46
CA LEU A 387 21.19 -4.57 5.78
C LEU A 387 20.28 -5.62 5.12
N HIS A 388 18.97 -5.35 5.10
CA HIS A 388 18.01 -6.20 4.39
C HIS A 388 18.35 -6.31 2.90
N GLY A 389 18.33 -7.52 2.35
CA GLY A 389 18.54 -7.71 0.90
C GLY A 389 17.51 -6.93 0.08
N LEU A 390 16.25 -6.87 0.54
CA LEU A 390 15.18 -6.09 -0.10
C LEU A 390 15.39 -4.56 -0.02
N CYS A 391 16.18 -4.06 0.94
CA CYS A 391 16.61 -2.66 0.93
C CYS A 391 17.55 -2.42 -0.25
N SER A 392 18.60 -3.25 -0.40
CA SER A 392 19.52 -3.19 -1.55
C SER A 392 18.80 -3.36 -2.89
N PHE A 393 17.77 -4.21 -2.94
CA PHE A 393 16.87 -4.35 -4.08
C PHE A 393 16.16 -3.04 -4.44
N GLY A 394 15.64 -2.31 -3.45
CA GLY A 394 15.03 -0.99 -3.64
C GLY A 394 16.02 0.07 -4.16
N PHE A 395 17.25 0.10 -3.62
CA PHE A 395 18.33 0.96 -4.14
C PHE A 395 18.60 0.69 -5.63
N ALA A 396 18.70 -0.59 -6.01
CA ALA A 396 18.96 -0.98 -7.40
C ALA A 396 17.87 -0.47 -8.36
N VAL A 397 16.59 -0.60 -8.00
CA VAL A 397 15.50 -0.08 -8.85
C VAL A 397 15.51 1.44 -8.92
N ARG A 398 15.78 2.15 -7.82
CA ARG A 398 15.94 3.62 -7.89
C ARG A 398 17.01 4.00 -8.91
N HIS A 399 18.18 3.33 -8.86
CA HIS A 399 19.26 3.64 -9.80
C HIS A 399 18.85 3.43 -11.26
N VAL A 400 18.12 2.34 -11.54
CA VAL A 400 17.58 2.09 -12.90
C VAL A 400 16.54 3.13 -13.29
N LEU A 401 15.61 3.47 -12.39
CA LEU A 401 14.58 4.47 -12.69
C LEU A 401 15.19 5.84 -12.98
N LYS A 402 16.14 6.26 -12.16
CA LYS A 402 16.87 7.52 -12.34
C LYS A 402 17.66 7.53 -13.65
N GLN A 403 18.33 6.43 -13.98
CA GLN A 403 19.21 6.35 -15.15
C GLN A 403 18.47 6.16 -16.48
N TYR A 404 17.41 5.34 -16.50
CA TYR A 404 16.79 4.85 -17.74
C TYR A 404 15.28 5.12 -17.84
N ALA A 405 14.64 5.59 -16.77
CA ALA A 405 13.21 5.92 -16.78
C ALA A 405 12.90 7.38 -16.42
N ASN A 406 13.91 8.21 -16.16
CA ASN A 406 13.75 9.60 -15.71
C ASN A 406 12.84 9.70 -14.47
N ASP A 407 13.00 8.74 -13.56
CA ASP A 407 12.20 8.53 -12.33
C ASP A 407 10.69 8.28 -12.58
N ASP A 408 10.27 8.01 -13.81
CA ASP A 408 8.90 7.64 -14.15
C ASP A 408 8.59 6.20 -13.72
N VAL A 409 7.85 6.08 -12.61
CA VAL A 409 7.44 4.78 -12.04
C VAL A 409 6.53 3.97 -12.97
N THR A 410 5.85 4.61 -13.93
CA THR A 410 4.94 3.92 -14.85
C THR A 410 5.68 3.05 -15.87
N LYS A 411 6.96 3.36 -16.11
CA LYS A 411 7.85 2.59 -16.98
C LYS A 411 8.38 1.32 -16.33
N PHE A 412 8.32 1.17 -15.01
CA PHE A 412 8.70 -0.09 -14.37
C PHE A 412 7.72 -1.21 -14.76
N GLN A 413 8.24 -2.36 -15.18
CA GLN A 413 7.44 -3.56 -15.42
C GLN A 413 7.78 -4.65 -14.41
N ALA A 414 9.05 -5.06 -14.32
CA ALA A 414 9.44 -6.16 -13.44
C ALA A 414 10.90 -6.05 -12.98
N MET A 415 11.24 -6.76 -11.91
CA MET A 415 12.61 -6.97 -11.46
C MET A 415 12.80 -8.40 -10.96
N LYS A 416 13.95 -8.99 -11.29
CA LYS A 416 14.48 -10.21 -10.67
C LYS A 416 15.83 -9.91 -10.04
N ALA A 417 16.15 -10.52 -8.90
CA ALA A 417 17.51 -10.55 -8.36
C ALA A 417 17.78 -11.78 -7.49
N ARG A 418 19.05 -12.16 -7.39
CA ARG A 418 19.58 -13.08 -6.37
C ARG A 418 20.43 -12.31 -5.37
N PHE A 419 20.18 -12.53 -4.08
CA PHE A 419 20.99 -12.02 -2.99
C PHE A 419 22.22 -12.92 -2.81
N ALA A 420 23.42 -12.35 -2.89
CA ALA A 420 24.67 -13.12 -2.94
C ALA A 420 25.51 -12.99 -1.66
N LYS A 421 25.88 -11.76 -1.28
CA LYS A 421 26.64 -11.44 -0.07
C LYS A 421 25.93 -10.37 0.76
N PRO A 422 26.16 -10.32 2.08
CA PRO A 422 25.54 -9.31 2.94
C PRO A 422 26.11 -7.91 2.67
N VAL A 423 25.29 -6.90 2.94
CA VAL A 423 25.70 -5.49 3.00
C VAL A 423 25.68 -5.07 4.47
N ILE A 424 26.66 -4.29 4.90
CA ILE A 424 26.65 -3.65 6.22
C ILE A 424 26.09 -2.23 6.06
N PRO A 425 25.13 -1.79 6.89
CA PRO A 425 24.69 -0.40 6.92
C PRO A 425 25.87 0.57 7.09
N GLY A 426 25.94 1.61 6.26
CA GLY A 426 27.08 2.53 6.17
C GLY A 426 27.98 2.30 4.95
N GLN A 427 27.91 1.12 4.32
CA GLN A 427 28.68 0.82 3.11
C GLN A 427 28.09 1.47 1.86
N THR A 428 28.93 1.62 0.84
CA THR A 428 28.55 2.17 -0.46
C THR A 428 28.07 1.07 -1.39
N LEU A 429 26.82 1.18 -1.82
CA LEU A 429 26.26 0.34 -2.88
C LEU A 429 26.67 0.88 -4.24
N GLN A 430 27.29 0.04 -5.06
CA GLN A 430 27.64 0.32 -6.45
C GLN A 430 26.77 -0.53 -7.37
N THR A 431 25.90 0.10 -8.15
CA THR A 431 25.04 -0.57 -9.13
C THR A 431 25.61 -0.41 -10.53
N GLU A 432 26.09 -1.51 -11.08
CA GLU A 432 26.50 -1.65 -12.48
C GLU A 432 25.29 -2.03 -13.32
N MET A 433 25.08 -1.33 -14.45
CA MET A 433 23.90 -1.47 -15.29
C MET A 433 24.28 -1.64 -16.76
N TRP A 434 23.63 -2.57 -17.44
CA TRP A 434 23.77 -2.80 -18.89
C TRP A 434 22.39 -2.76 -19.55
N LYS A 435 22.21 -1.91 -20.55
CA LYS A 435 20.95 -1.78 -21.29
C LYS A 435 20.95 -2.74 -22.50
N GLU A 436 20.02 -3.68 -22.51
CA GLU A 436 19.76 -4.61 -23.62
C GLU A 436 18.29 -4.47 -24.04
N GLY A 437 18.02 -3.55 -24.98
CA GLY A 437 16.66 -3.14 -25.32
C GLY A 437 15.94 -2.53 -24.12
N ASN A 438 14.85 -3.17 -23.70
CA ASN A 438 14.03 -2.76 -22.55
C ASN A 438 14.45 -3.39 -21.22
N ARG A 439 15.40 -4.33 -21.27
CA ARG A 439 15.92 -4.99 -20.07
C ARG A 439 17.21 -4.30 -19.66
N ILE A 440 17.25 -3.86 -18.41
CA ILE A 440 18.47 -3.37 -17.78
C ILE A 440 19.01 -4.50 -16.90
N HIS A 441 20.11 -5.13 -17.31
CA HIS A 441 20.83 -6.07 -16.47
C HIS A 441 21.54 -5.32 -15.35
N ILE A 442 21.59 -5.91 -14.17
CA ILE A 442 22.10 -5.28 -12.95
C ILE A 442 23.06 -6.23 -12.25
N GLN A 443 24.17 -5.66 -11.78
CA GLN A 443 25.01 -6.26 -10.75
C GLN A 443 25.25 -5.19 -9.69
N MET A 444 24.97 -5.52 -8.42
CA MET A 444 25.28 -4.60 -7.31
C MET A 444 26.44 -5.13 -6.51
N LYS A 445 27.38 -4.25 -6.18
CA LYS A 445 28.53 -4.52 -5.33
C LYS A 445 28.56 -3.61 -4.12
N VAL A 446 29.28 -4.03 -3.08
CA VAL A 446 29.80 -3.13 -2.04
C VAL A 446 31.10 -2.54 -2.58
N LYS A 447 31.17 -1.22 -2.74
CA LYS A 447 32.32 -0.54 -3.36
C LYS A 447 33.63 -0.81 -2.59
N GLU A 448 33.54 -0.86 -1.26
CA GLU A 448 34.68 -1.02 -0.36
C GLU A 448 35.33 -2.40 -0.47
N THR A 449 34.56 -3.46 -0.73
CA THR A 449 35.06 -4.85 -0.76
C THR A 449 35.02 -5.48 -2.15
N SER A 450 34.36 -4.84 -3.11
CA SER A 450 34.01 -5.39 -4.43
C SER A 450 33.13 -6.66 -4.38
N ASP A 451 32.55 -6.97 -3.21
CA ASP A 451 31.66 -8.10 -3.05
C ASP A 451 30.37 -7.88 -3.82
N VAL A 452 29.98 -8.84 -4.67
CA VAL A 452 28.69 -8.83 -5.34
C VAL A 452 27.59 -9.19 -4.34
N VAL A 453 26.63 -8.27 -4.16
CA VAL A 453 25.52 -8.40 -3.21
C VAL A 453 24.17 -8.65 -3.91
N LEU A 454 23.99 -8.14 -5.13
CA LEU A 454 22.91 -8.55 -6.04
C LEU A 454 23.53 -9.11 -7.32
N ALA A 455 23.23 -10.36 -7.61
CA ALA A 455 23.70 -11.10 -8.77
C ALA A 455 22.54 -11.55 -9.66
N GLY A 456 22.84 -11.78 -10.94
CA GLY A 456 21.88 -12.31 -11.90
C GLY A 456 20.60 -11.46 -12.02
N ALA A 457 20.71 -10.16 -11.74
CA ALA A 457 19.58 -9.27 -11.59
C ALA A 457 19.26 -8.54 -12.90
N TYR A 458 18.00 -8.19 -13.07
CA TYR A 458 17.56 -7.33 -14.16
C TYR A 458 16.29 -6.58 -13.78
N VAL A 459 16.06 -5.45 -14.44
CA VAL A 459 14.80 -4.71 -14.45
C VAL A 459 14.28 -4.64 -15.88
N ASP A 460 13.03 -5.01 -16.08
CA ASP A 460 12.30 -4.79 -17.32
C ASP A 460 11.56 -3.46 -17.25
N LEU A 461 11.77 -2.62 -18.26
CA LEU A 461 11.05 -1.38 -18.47
C LEU A 461 10.01 -1.55 -19.59
N LYS A 462 8.90 -0.83 -19.50
CA LYS A 462 7.90 -0.80 -20.57
C LYS A 462 8.44 -0.02 -21.77
N ASN A 463 8.13 -0.51 -22.96
CA ASN A 463 8.28 0.25 -24.21
C ASN A 463 7.38 1.48 -24.12
N THR A 464 7.93 2.65 -23.82
CA THR A 464 7.50 3.83 -24.54
C THR A 464 8.22 3.73 -25.87
N ALA A 465 7.49 3.79 -27.00
CA ALA A 465 8.12 4.07 -28.29
C ALA A 465 9.20 5.12 -28.02
N ASP A 466 10.42 4.85 -28.48
CA ASP A 466 11.52 5.80 -28.38
C ASP A 466 10.93 7.17 -28.77
N GLU A 467 10.70 8.03 -27.78
CA GLU A 467 11.06 9.42 -27.97
C GLU A 467 12.56 9.31 -28.16
N SER A 468 12.90 9.07 -29.43
CA SER A 468 14.20 9.38 -29.96
C SER A 468 14.51 10.71 -29.33
N THR A 469 15.52 10.72 -28.49
CA THR A 469 16.40 11.86 -28.40
C THR A 469 17.04 11.99 -29.79
N THR A 470 16.21 12.37 -30.77
CA THR A 470 16.62 13.37 -31.73
C THR A 470 17.04 14.51 -30.83
N ASN A 471 18.35 14.64 -30.62
CA ASN A 471 18.95 15.95 -30.51
C ASN A 471 18.45 16.75 -31.73
N ASN A 472 17.26 17.33 -31.60
CA ASN A 472 16.81 18.38 -32.49
C ASN A 472 17.58 19.61 -32.01
N GLU A 473 18.82 19.73 -32.49
CA GLU A 473 19.46 21.04 -32.61
C GLU A 473 18.51 21.92 -33.44
N GLY A 474 17.59 22.61 -32.76
CA GLY A 474 16.56 23.44 -33.40
C GLY A 474 15.24 23.57 -32.64
N GLU A 475 14.90 22.68 -31.69
CA GLU A 475 13.61 22.76 -30.97
C GLU A 475 13.74 23.65 -29.72
N LEU A 476 12.84 24.61 -29.58
CA LEU A 476 12.82 25.55 -28.43
C LEU A 476 12.22 24.85 -27.21
N GLN A 477 12.68 25.17 -26.00
CA GLN A 477 12.13 24.59 -24.77
C GLN A 477 10.65 24.95 -24.61
N SER A 478 10.26 26.15 -25.04
CA SER A 478 8.87 26.62 -25.08
C SER A 478 7.95 25.73 -25.92
N ASP A 479 8.47 25.02 -26.94
CA ASP A 479 7.66 24.17 -27.82
C ASP A 479 6.99 23.02 -27.04
N LEU A 480 7.58 22.57 -25.93
CA LEU A 480 6.98 21.57 -25.04
C LEU A 480 5.74 22.13 -24.32
N VAL A 481 5.82 23.38 -23.85
CA VAL A 481 4.74 24.04 -23.12
C VAL A 481 3.57 24.34 -24.05
N PHE A 482 3.82 24.87 -25.25
CA PHE A 482 2.76 25.15 -26.22
C PHE A 482 2.08 23.88 -26.74
N ARG A 483 2.78 22.75 -26.84
CA ARG A 483 2.17 21.44 -27.13
C ARG A 483 1.18 21.02 -26.04
N GLU A 484 1.54 21.18 -24.77
CA GLU A 484 0.64 20.81 -23.67
C GLU A 484 -0.57 21.75 -23.58
N ILE A 485 -0.38 23.05 -23.80
CA ILE A 485 -1.49 24.00 -23.90
C ILE A 485 -2.43 23.60 -25.06
N SER A 486 -1.88 23.23 -26.22
CA SER A 486 -2.67 22.78 -27.37
C SER A 486 -3.51 21.54 -27.04
N ARG A 487 -2.93 20.57 -26.33
CA ARG A 487 -3.64 19.38 -25.85
C ARG A 487 -4.81 19.77 -24.95
N ARG A 488 -4.61 20.68 -24.01
CA ARG A 488 -5.64 21.12 -23.06
C ARG A 488 -6.77 21.90 -23.72
N ILE A 489 -6.45 22.75 -24.71
CA ILE A 489 -7.46 23.50 -25.47
C ILE A 489 -8.41 22.55 -26.20
N LYS A 490 -7.95 21.38 -26.66
CA LYS A 490 -8.84 20.37 -27.26
C LYS A 490 -9.89 19.83 -26.27
N ASP A 491 -9.54 19.72 -25.00
CA ASP A 491 -10.43 19.16 -23.97
C ASP A 491 -11.43 20.20 -23.43
N VAL A 492 -10.97 21.42 -23.12
CA VAL A 492 -11.75 22.44 -22.40
C VAL A 492 -11.96 23.75 -23.18
N GLY A 493 -11.52 23.81 -24.43
CA GLY A 493 -11.47 25.05 -25.21
C GLY A 493 -12.80 25.77 -25.37
N LYS A 494 -13.93 25.05 -25.48
CA LYS A 494 -15.27 25.68 -25.54
C LYS A 494 -15.62 26.49 -24.29
N GLU A 495 -15.13 26.08 -23.12
CA GLU A 495 -15.32 26.83 -21.87
C GLU A 495 -14.34 28.01 -21.79
N LEU A 496 -13.10 27.79 -22.22
CA LEU A 496 -12.07 28.83 -22.25
C LEU A 496 -12.45 29.96 -23.19
N VAL A 497 -12.99 29.69 -24.38
CA VAL A 497 -13.46 30.72 -25.33
C VAL A 497 -14.51 31.63 -24.69
N LYS A 498 -15.47 31.05 -23.96
CA LYS A 498 -16.52 31.83 -23.27
C LYS A 498 -15.95 32.73 -22.17
N LYS A 499 -14.90 32.29 -21.47
CA LYS A 499 -14.29 33.02 -20.35
C LYS A 499 -13.28 34.07 -20.81
N VAL A 500 -12.51 33.75 -21.85
CA VAL A 500 -11.31 34.48 -22.25
C VAL A 500 -11.57 35.44 -23.41
N ASN A 501 -12.28 34.99 -24.45
CA ASN A 501 -12.71 35.79 -25.60
C ASN A 501 -11.59 36.70 -26.19
N ALA A 502 -10.40 36.14 -26.43
CA ALA A 502 -9.23 36.88 -26.91
C ALA A 502 -8.26 35.98 -27.69
N VAL A 503 -7.44 36.59 -28.56
CA VAL A 503 -6.35 35.97 -29.31
C VAL A 503 -5.01 36.49 -28.78
N PHE A 504 -4.12 35.59 -28.36
CA PHE A 504 -2.79 35.93 -27.86
C PHE A 504 -1.71 35.40 -28.78
N GLN A 505 -0.78 36.26 -29.18
CA GLN A 505 0.42 35.86 -29.92
C GLN A 505 1.65 35.90 -29.01
N TRP A 506 2.54 34.93 -29.18
CA TRP A 506 3.79 34.79 -28.46
C TRP A 506 4.94 34.66 -29.44
N ASP A 507 5.77 35.68 -29.50
CA ASP A 507 7.03 35.74 -30.24
C ASP A 507 8.16 35.27 -29.32
N ILE A 508 8.53 34.00 -29.45
CA ILE A 508 9.61 33.40 -28.67
C ILE A 508 10.95 33.73 -29.33
N THR A 509 11.86 34.33 -28.58
CA THR A 509 13.19 34.72 -29.05
C THR A 509 14.29 33.79 -28.53
N LYS A 510 15.33 33.59 -29.34
CA LYS A 510 16.57 32.92 -28.96
C LYS A 510 17.73 33.73 -29.53
N ASP A 511 18.73 34.02 -28.70
CA ASP A 511 19.86 34.88 -29.05
C ASP A 511 19.43 36.26 -29.63
N GLY A 512 18.33 36.82 -29.09
CA GLY A 512 17.81 38.14 -29.48
C GLY A 512 17.04 38.19 -30.81
N LYS A 513 16.79 37.05 -31.46
CA LYS A 513 15.96 36.95 -32.68
C LYS A 513 14.73 36.10 -32.43
N THR A 514 13.61 36.45 -33.06
CA THR A 514 12.39 35.60 -33.04
C THR A 514 12.71 34.25 -33.67
N ALA A 515 12.59 33.21 -32.85
CA ALA A 515 12.87 31.82 -33.21
C ALA A 515 11.57 31.03 -33.47
N ALA A 516 10.46 31.41 -32.85
CA ALA A 516 9.13 30.88 -33.13
C ALA A 516 8.04 31.89 -32.82
N GLN A 517 6.90 31.76 -33.49
CA GLN A 517 5.66 32.47 -33.17
C GLN A 517 4.56 31.46 -32.88
N TRP A 518 3.85 31.68 -31.78
CA TRP A 518 2.76 30.83 -31.33
C TRP A 518 1.51 31.67 -31.10
N THR A 519 0.38 31.24 -31.62
CA THR A 519 -0.90 31.92 -31.43
C THR A 519 -1.87 31.02 -30.69
N ILE A 520 -2.47 31.58 -29.64
CA ILE A 520 -3.55 30.98 -28.85
C ILE A 520 -4.83 31.76 -29.17
N ASP A 521 -5.70 31.19 -29.99
CA ASP A 521 -7.02 31.74 -30.29
C ASP A 521 -8.05 31.17 -29.32
N LEU A 522 -8.45 31.96 -28.32
CA LEU A 522 -9.56 31.65 -27.41
C LEU A 522 -10.72 32.63 -27.63
N LYS A 523 -10.90 33.07 -28.87
CA LYS A 523 -11.98 33.97 -29.29
C LYS A 523 -12.92 33.27 -30.26
N ASN A 524 -12.38 32.42 -31.11
CA ASN A 524 -13.11 31.78 -32.20
C ASN A 524 -13.30 30.27 -31.99
N GLY A 525 -14.38 29.74 -32.56
CA GLY A 525 -14.66 28.29 -32.60
C GLY A 525 -14.70 27.64 -31.21
N SER A 526 -13.96 26.53 -31.05
CA SER A 526 -13.77 25.83 -29.78
C SER A 526 -12.43 26.17 -29.11
N GLY A 527 -11.73 27.20 -29.58
CA GLY A 527 -10.36 27.51 -29.19
C GLY A 527 -9.35 26.68 -29.97
N GLU A 528 -8.24 27.30 -30.36
CA GLU A 528 -7.15 26.67 -31.12
C GLU A 528 -5.80 27.25 -30.71
N LEU A 529 -4.74 26.45 -30.86
CA LEU A 529 -3.36 26.91 -30.76
C LEU A 529 -2.57 26.43 -31.98
N TYR A 530 -1.86 27.33 -32.62
CA TYR A 530 -1.05 27.07 -33.82
C TYR A 530 0.30 27.80 -33.80
N LYS A 531 1.30 27.27 -34.50
CA LYS A 531 2.69 27.76 -34.51
C LYS A 531 2.96 28.69 -35.70
N GLU A 532 2.21 29.79 -35.76
CA GLU A 532 2.32 30.83 -36.77
C GLU A 532 1.93 32.17 -36.15
N GLU A 533 2.26 33.27 -36.83
CA GLU A 533 1.68 34.60 -36.53
C GLU A 533 0.16 34.53 -36.56
N ALA A 534 -0.49 35.36 -35.74
CA ALA A 534 -1.93 35.32 -35.61
C ALA A 534 -2.62 35.57 -36.95
N ARG A 535 -3.45 34.60 -37.39
CA ARG A 535 -4.17 34.65 -38.68
C ARG A 535 -5.12 35.84 -38.77
N ASN A 536 -5.58 36.31 -37.61
CA ASN A 536 -6.37 37.51 -37.41
C ASN A 536 -5.62 38.42 -36.42
N GLN A 537 -6.03 39.69 -36.29
CA GLN A 537 -5.42 40.61 -35.34
C GLN A 537 -5.42 40.03 -33.91
N ALA A 538 -4.22 39.85 -33.35
CA ALA A 538 -4.04 39.44 -31.96
C ALA A 538 -4.50 40.57 -31.02
N ASP A 539 -5.22 40.21 -29.96
CA ASP A 539 -5.61 41.15 -28.90
C ASP A 539 -4.40 41.50 -28.02
N THR A 540 -3.36 40.66 -27.98
CA THR A 540 -2.09 40.93 -27.29
C THR A 540 -0.95 40.13 -27.93
N VAL A 541 0.21 40.77 -28.09
CA VAL A 541 1.45 40.13 -28.55
C VAL A 541 2.49 40.18 -27.43
N PHE A 542 3.11 39.03 -27.12
CA PHE A 542 4.20 38.89 -26.16
C PHE A 542 5.50 38.59 -26.88
N THR A 543 6.56 39.32 -26.58
CA THR A 543 7.92 38.94 -27.00
C THR A 543 8.72 38.54 -25.76
N VAL A 544 9.27 37.33 -25.74
CA VAL A 544 9.98 36.77 -24.58
C VAL A 544 11.07 35.79 -25.02
N SER A 545 12.17 35.69 -24.28
CA SER A 545 13.20 34.69 -24.57
C SER A 545 12.70 33.28 -24.24
N ASP A 546 13.18 32.26 -24.96
CA ASP A 546 12.86 30.85 -24.68
C ASP A 546 13.18 30.49 -23.21
N GLU A 547 14.29 31.01 -22.69
CA GLU A 547 14.73 30.79 -21.32
C GLU A 547 13.79 31.44 -20.28
N ASP A 548 13.43 32.71 -20.48
CA ASP A 548 12.59 33.44 -19.50
C ASP A 548 11.14 33.00 -19.55
N PHE A 549 10.65 32.62 -20.73
CA PHE A 549 9.35 31.98 -20.87
C PHE A 549 9.29 30.70 -20.02
N MET A 550 10.34 29.86 -20.06
CA MET A 550 10.41 28.67 -19.23
C MET A 550 10.49 28.98 -17.74
N LYS A 551 11.23 30.03 -17.34
CA LYS A 551 11.26 30.46 -15.93
C LYS A 551 9.88 30.93 -15.44
N VAL A 552 9.11 31.62 -16.29
CA VAL A 552 7.73 32.04 -15.98
C VAL A 552 6.81 30.83 -15.90
N ALA A 553 6.86 29.91 -16.86
CA ALA A 553 6.03 28.70 -16.89
C ALA A 553 6.30 27.77 -15.70
N LEU A 554 7.54 27.71 -15.22
CA LEU A 554 7.95 26.93 -14.04
C LEU A 554 7.69 27.65 -12.71
N GLY A 555 7.13 28.87 -12.72
CA GLY A 555 6.87 29.65 -11.51
C GLY A 555 8.13 30.24 -10.84
N ASN A 556 9.29 30.12 -11.48
CA ASN A 556 10.58 30.59 -10.98
C ASN A 556 10.80 32.09 -11.18
N LEU A 557 9.98 32.73 -12.02
CA LEU A 557 10.08 34.15 -12.33
C LEU A 557 8.70 34.80 -12.36
N ASN A 558 8.57 35.92 -11.65
CA ASN A 558 7.30 36.64 -11.57
C ASN A 558 7.10 37.49 -12.84
N PRO A 559 6.03 37.27 -13.62
CA PRO A 559 5.80 37.97 -14.89
C PRO A 559 5.59 39.48 -14.71
N GLN A 560 5.14 39.95 -13.53
CA GLN A 560 5.01 41.39 -13.24
C GLN A 560 6.38 42.07 -13.06
N LYS A 561 7.40 41.36 -12.56
CA LYS A 561 8.77 41.88 -12.43
C LYS A 561 9.46 42.01 -13.77
N LEU A 562 9.27 41.05 -14.68
CA LEU A 562 9.77 41.09 -16.07
C LEU A 562 9.23 42.31 -16.85
N PHE A 563 7.93 42.59 -16.68
CA PHE A 563 7.29 43.76 -17.30
C PHE A 563 7.89 45.09 -16.82
N LEU A 564 8.13 45.22 -15.51
CA LEU A 564 8.71 46.43 -14.91
C LEU A 564 10.18 46.66 -15.26
N CYS A 565 10.90 45.62 -15.68
CA CYS A 565 12.33 45.70 -16.05
C CYS A 565 12.58 45.90 -17.57
N LEU A 566 11.54 46.17 -18.38
CA LEU A 566 11.60 46.38 -19.83
C LEU A 566 12.08 45.18 -20.68
N GLU A 567 12.12 43.96 -20.12
CA GLU A 567 12.52 42.75 -20.86
C GLU A 567 11.35 42.07 -21.62
N ILE A 568 10.11 42.50 -21.38
CA ILE A 568 8.94 42.16 -22.20
C ILE A 568 8.39 43.44 -22.83
N LEU A 569 8.49 43.54 -24.15
CA LEU A 569 7.80 44.56 -24.94
C LEU A 569 6.33 44.15 -25.10
N LEU A 570 5.41 44.99 -24.61
CA LEU A 570 3.98 44.86 -24.80
C LEU A 570 3.48 46.04 -25.63
N ILE A 571 2.83 45.73 -26.76
CA ILE A 571 2.02 46.70 -27.50
C ILE A 571 0.58 46.52 -27.01
N GLU A 572 0.15 47.46 -26.16
CA GLU A 572 -1.19 47.69 -25.60
C GLU A 572 -1.77 46.75 -24.51
N SER A 573 -2.40 47.40 -23.49
CA SER A 573 -3.49 46.90 -22.61
C SER A 573 -3.20 45.82 -21.54
N PHE A 574 -2.27 46.06 -20.60
CA PHE A 574 -1.93 45.13 -19.51
C PHE A 574 -2.97 44.98 -18.37
N LEU A 575 -3.91 45.92 -18.22
CA LEU A 575 -4.76 45.97 -17.02
C LEU A 575 -5.86 44.88 -16.96
N PHE A 576 -6.21 44.24 -18.08
CA PHE A 576 -7.28 43.23 -18.14
C PHE A 576 -6.78 41.77 -18.13
N LEU A 577 -5.47 41.54 -18.23
CA LEU A 577 -4.88 40.20 -18.42
C LEU A 577 -4.57 39.42 -17.13
N ASN A 578 -4.29 40.12 -16.02
CA ASN A 578 -3.90 39.49 -14.74
C ASN A 578 -4.99 38.54 -14.19
N LEU A 579 -6.25 38.76 -14.56
CA LEU A 579 -7.39 37.92 -14.15
C LEU A 579 -7.62 36.70 -15.06
N ARG A 580 -7.04 36.65 -16.28
CA ARG A 580 -7.33 35.61 -17.28
C ARG A 580 -6.15 34.70 -17.59
N ILE A 581 -4.90 35.19 -17.53
CA ILE A 581 -3.70 34.33 -17.69
C ILE A 581 -3.55 33.36 -16.52
N GLY A 582 -3.91 33.78 -15.31
CA GLY A 582 -4.03 32.86 -14.17
C GLY A 582 -5.00 31.71 -14.42
N GLN A 583 -6.05 31.89 -15.23
CA GLN A 583 -6.97 30.81 -15.59
C GLN A 583 -6.49 29.94 -16.76
N ILE A 584 -5.41 30.31 -17.46
CA ILE A 584 -4.84 29.50 -18.55
C ILE A 584 -3.57 28.77 -18.06
N LEU A 585 -2.76 29.41 -17.22
CA LEU A 585 -1.53 28.85 -16.65
C LEU A 585 -1.70 28.25 -15.25
N PHE A 586 -2.72 28.66 -14.47
CA PHE A 586 -2.97 28.23 -13.09
C PHE A 586 -4.40 27.71 -12.86
N LEU A 587 -4.88 26.77 -13.69
CA LEU A 587 -6.06 25.97 -13.37
C LEU A 587 -5.68 24.81 -12.43
N HIS A 588 -5.25 25.15 -11.22
CA HIS A 588 -5.16 24.22 -10.07
C HIS A 588 -5.93 24.84 -8.89
N CYS A 589 -7.24 24.58 -8.89
CA CYS A 589 -8.09 24.48 -7.69
C CYS A 589 -8.91 23.21 -7.81
#